data_AF-A0A168SLW8-F1
#
_entry.id   AF-A0A168SLW8-F1
#
_cell.length_a   1.000
_cell.length_b   1.000
_cell.length_c   1.000
_cell.angle_alpha   90.00
_cell.angle_beta   90.00
_cell.angle_gamma   90.00
#
_symmetry.space_group_name_H-M   'P 1'
#
loop_
_entity.id
_entity.type
_entity.pdbx_description
1 polymer ?
#
loop_
_entity_poly.entity_id
_entity_poly.type
_entity_poly.pdbx_seq_one_letter_code
_entity_poly.pdbx_strand_id
1 'polypeptide(L)'
;MSSPTIPSSLIYQSTRIDSDTKTKRQYAANVLQQYSFQALHALQHNQTPAKSRLDMMRLMTGLPKSVQDGSQYRKPSVTKQ
;
A
#
# COMPACT_ATOMS: atom_id res chain seq x y z
N MET A 1 33.55 4.02 -39.83
CA MET A 1 33.16 4.26 -38.43
C MET A 1 31.85 3.53 -38.20
N SER A 2 31.86 2.45 -37.41
CA SER A 2 30.72 1.56 -37.22
C SER A 2 29.92 2.03 -36.01
N SER A 3 28.68 2.46 -36.21
CA SER A 3 27.77 2.86 -35.12
C SER A 3 27.46 1.65 -34.22
N PRO A 4 27.52 1.78 -32.88
CA PRO A 4 27.13 0.70 -31.98
C PRO A 4 25.60 0.51 -32.04
N THR A 5 25.17 -0.55 -32.72
CA THR A 5 23.77 -1.00 -32.68
C THR A 5 23.50 -1.59 -31.30
N ILE A 6 22.80 -0.85 -30.46
CA ILE A 6 22.37 -1.31 -29.13
C ILE A 6 21.38 -2.47 -29.34
N PRO A 7 21.63 -3.68 -28.80
CA PRO A 7 20.72 -4.79 -28.94
C PRO A 7 19.38 -4.47 -28.25
N SER A 8 18.26 -4.74 -28.92
CA SER A 8 16.91 -4.40 -28.45
C SER A 8 16.53 -5.05 -27.12
N SER A 9 17.29 -6.06 -26.66
CA SER A 9 17.16 -6.67 -25.33
C SER A 9 17.66 -5.79 -24.18
N LEU A 10 18.44 -4.74 -24.46
CA LEU A 10 18.90 -3.75 -23.47
C LEU A 10 18.01 -2.50 -23.42
N ILE A 11 16.97 -2.43 -24.25
CA ILE A 11 15.99 -1.35 -24.19
C ILE A 11 15.02 -1.68 -23.05
N TYR A 12 15.14 -0.96 -21.93
CA TYR A 12 14.21 -1.06 -20.80
C TYR A 12 12.78 -0.79 -21.29
N GLN A 13 12.02 -1.85 -21.52
CA GLN A 13 10.58 -1.73 -21.70
C GLN A 13 10.00 -1.46 -20.31
N SER A 14 9.61 -0.21 -20.07
CA SER A 14 8.74 0.16 -18.95
C SER A 14 7.44 -0.63 -19.11
N THR A 15 7.39 -1.80 -18.48
CA THR A 15 6.21 -2.66 -18.52
C THR A 15 5.08 -1.89 -17.85
N ARG A 16 3.86 -1.93 -18.42
CA ARG A 16 2.67 -1.25 -17.87
C ARG A 16 2.45 -1.49 -16.36
N ILE A 17 2.99 -2.59 -15.86
CA ILE A 17 3.02 -3.01 -14.45
C ILE A 17 3.69 -1.96 -13.54
N ASP A 18 4.74 -1.29 -14.02
CA ASP A 18 5.46 -0.25 -13.28
C ASP A 18 4.59 1.02 -13.09
N SER A 19 3.77 1.36 -14.10
CA SER A 19 2.87 2.52 -14.04
C SER A 19 1.70 2.34 -13.06
N ASP A 20 1.13 1.13 -13.01
CA ASP A 20 0.01 0.82 -12.11
C ASP A 20 0.48 0.76 -10.64
N THR A 21 1.64 0.14 -10.39
CA THR A 21 2.24 0.10 -9.06
C THR A 21 2.64 1.49 -8.56
N LYS A 22 3.17 2.35 -9.42
CA LYS A 22 3.45 3.75 -9.11
C LYS A 22 2.19 4.53 -8.72
N THR A 23 1.09 4.34 -9.46
CA THR A 23 -0.19 5.00 -9.19
C THR A 23 -0.77 4.57 -7.84
N LYS A 24 -0.74 3.26 -7.54
CA LYS A 24 -1.19 2.73 -6.25
C LYS A 24 -0.36 3.28 -5.09
N ARG A 25 0.96 3.34 -5.23
CA ARG A 25 1.84 3.93 -4.20
C ARG A 25 1.56 5.42 -4.00
N GLN A 26 1.36 6.18 -5.08
CA GLN A 26 1.00 7.59 -4.97
C GLN A 26 -0.32 7.78 -4.23
N TYR A 27 -1.32 6.95 -4.51
CA TYR A 27 -2.58 6.95 -3.78
C TYR A 27 -2.38 6.66 -2.29
N ALA A 28 -1.64 5.60 -1.95
CA ALA A 28 -1.35 5.26 -0.56
C ALA A 28 -0.59 6.39 0.16
N ALA A 29 0.36 7.05 -0.50
CA ALA A 29 1.06 8.20 0.06
C ALA A 29 0.10 9.36 0.37
N ASN A 30 -0.83 9.68 -0.53
CA ASN A 30 -1.83 10.72 -0.31
C ASN A 30 -2.74 10.38 0.89
N VAL A 31 -3.20 9.13 0.98
CA VAL A 31 -4.03 8.66 2.10
C VAL A 31 -3.27 8.71 3.43
N LEU A 32 -1.96 8.42 3.44
CA LEU A 32 -1.13 8.47 4.65
C LEU A 32 -0.80 9.89 5.11
N GLN A 33 -0.70 10.85 4.18
CA GLN A 33 -0.35 12.24 4.47
C GLN A 33 -1.57 13.07 4.89
N GLN A 34 -2.76 12.76 4.36
CA GLN A 34 -3.95 13.58 4.55
C GLN A 34 -5.03 12.85 5.38
N TYR A 35 -5.32 13.39 6.56
CA TYR A 35 -6.29 12.79 7.50
C TYR A 35 -7.70 12.65 6.90
N SER A 36 -8.14 13.60 6.08
CA SER A 36 -9.45 13.57 5.40
C SER A 36 -9.57 12.38 4.46
N PHE A 37 -8.55 12.10 3.65
CA PHE A 37 -8.52 10.95 2.75
C PHE A 37 -8.46 9.64 3.53
N GLN A 38 -7.70 9.59 4.63
CA GLN A 38 -7.67 8.44 5.51
C GLN A 38 -9.04 8.13 6.13
N ALA A 39 -9.75 9.17 6.58
CA ALA A 39 -11.07 9.04 7.18
C ALA A 39 -12.11 8.55 6.14
N LEU A 40 -12.10 9.14 4.93
CA LEU A 40 -12.99 8.71 3.85
C LEU A 40 -12.73 7.25 3.45
N HIS A 41 -11.47 6.86 3.29
CA HIS A 41 -11.10 5.48 2.99
C HIS A 41 -11.52 4.51 4.11
N ALA A 42 -11.32 4.90 5.37
CA ALA A 42 -11.74 4.10 6.52
C ALA A 42 -13.27 3.90 6.56
N LEU A 43 -14.05 4.95 6.29
CA LEU A 43 -15.52 4.88 6.20
C LEU A 43 -15.98 4.00 5.02
N GLN A 44 -15.39 4.19 3.84
CA GLN A 44 -15.73 3.42 2.65
C GLN A 44 -15.50 1.92 2.84
N HIS A 45 -14.45 1.54 3.58
CA HIS A 45 -14.07 0.16 3.79
C HIS A 45 -14.53 -0.43 5.13
N ASN A 46 -15.32 0.32 5.93
CA ASN A 46 -15.72 -0.07 7.28
C ASN A 46 -14.53 -0.53 8.15
N GLN A 47 -13.39 0.16 8.02
CA GLN A 47 -12.16 -0.15 8.75
C GLN A 47 -11.89 0.91 9.81
N THR A 48 -11.12 0.54 10.83
CA THR A 48 -10.58 1.54 11.76
C THR A 48 -9.52 2.41 11.05
N PRO A 49 -9.35 3.68 11.43
CA PRO A 49 -8.31 4.54 10.86
C PRO A 49 -6.91 3.93 10.96
N ALA A 50 -6.62 3.21 12.06
CA ALA A 50 -5.37 2.51 12.28
C ALA A 50 -5.15 1.37 11.27
N LYS A 51 -6.19 0.57 10.99
CA LYS A 51 -6.14 -0.50 10.00
C LYS A 51 -5.96 0.04 8.58
N SER A 52 -6.72 1.08 8.24
CA SER A 52 -6.59 1.80 6.97
C SER A 52 -5.14 2.31 6.76
N ARG A 53 -4.54 2.90 7.80
CA ARG A 53 -3.14 3.37 7.77
C ARG A 53 -2.15 2.22 7.54
N LEU A 54 -2.34 1.10 8.24
CA LEU A 54 -1.49 -0.07 8.12
C LEU A 54 -1.56 -0.68 6.71
N ASP A 55 -2.76 -0.79 6.14
CA ASP A 55 -2.97 -1.30 4.78
C ASP A 55 -2.29 -0.41 3.73
N MET A 56 -2.39 0.92 3.87
CA MET A 56 -1.69 1.86 2.98
C MET A 56 -0.16 1.78 3.13
N MET A 57 0.36 1.63 4.36
CA MET A 57 1.79 1.43 4.59
C MET A 57 2.31 0.13 3.95
N ARG A 58 1.53 -0.95 4.00
CA ARG A 58 1.88 -2.22 3.32
C ARG A 58 1.88 -2.08 1.81
N LEU A 59 0.94 -1.31 1.27
CA LEU A 59 0.88 -1.03 -0.17
C LEU A 59 2.12 -0.26 -0.64
N MET A 60 2.65 0.65 0.18
CA MET A 60 3.90 1.36 -0.09
C MET A 60 5.13 0.45 -0.12
N THR A 61 5.15 -0.58 0.74
CA THR A 61 6.28 -1.52 0.87
C THR A 61 6.16 -2.74 -0.03
N GLY A 62 5.04 -2.90 -0.75
CA GLY A 62 4.78 -4.07 -1.58
C GLY A 62 4.54 -5.35 -0.77
N LEU A 63 4.23 -5.21 0.53
CA LEU A 63 3.92 -6.35 1.39
C LEU A 63 2.51 -6.90 1.05
N PRO A 64 2.33 -8.23 1.07
CA PRO A 64 1.01 -8.83 0.86
C PRO A 64 0.01 -8.36 1.92
N LYS A 65 -1.26 -8.26 1.52
CA LYS A 65 -2.36 -7.93 2.44
C LYS A 65 -2.37 -8.94 3.59
N SER A 66 -2.65 -8.47 4.80
CA SER A 66 -2.74 -9.33 5.98
C SER A 66 -3.75 -10.43 5.72
N VAL A 67 -3.31 -11.69 5.75
CA VAL A 67 -4.21 -12.84 5.73
C VAL A 67 -4.99 -12.81 7.04
N GLN A 68 -6.26 -12.41 6.95
CA GLN A 68 -7.32 -12.59 7.94
C GLN A 68 -7.03 -12.08 9.38
N ASP A 69 -7.67 -10.97 9.77
CA ASP A 69 -7.98 -10.73 11.19
C ASP A 69 -9.16 -11.64 11.60
N GLY A 70 -8.90 -12.95 11.68
CA GLY A 70 -9.69 -13.89 12.49
C GLY A 70 -9.26 -13.91 13.96
N SER A 71 -8.37 -12.99 14.35
CA SER A 71 -7.73 -12.95 15.66
C SER A 71 -8.54 -12.09 16.61
N GLN A 72 -9.50 -12.75 17.26
CA GLN A 72 -10.00 -12.48 18.61
C GLN A 72 -9.27 -11.33 19.32
N TYR A 73 -9.97 -10.21 19.49
CA TYR A 73 -9.60 -9.10 20.37
C TYR A 73 -9.10 -9.64 21.71
N ARG A 74 -7.79 -9.56 21.97
CA ARG A 74 -7.24 -9.79 23.31
C ARG A 74 -7.70 -8.61 24.19
N LYS A 75 -8.83 -8.79 24.87
CA LYS A 75 -9.32 -7.86 25.89
C LYS A 75 -8.22 -7.65 26.94
N PRO A 76 -7.81 -6.41 27.26
CA PRO A 76 -7.03 -6.18 28.46
C PRO A 76 -7.96 -6.38 29.66
N SER A 77 -7.80 -7.49 30.37
CA SER A 77 -8.37 -7.68 31.70
C SER A 77 -7.65 -6.73 32.66
N VAL A 78 -8.13 -5.50 32.77
CA VAL A 78 -7.72 -4.60 33.84
C VAL A 78 -8.54 -4.98 35.07
N THR A 79 -7.94 -5.81 35.92
CA THR A 79 -8.42 -6.10 37.27
C THR A 79 -8.44 -4.79 38.07
N LYS A 80 -9.62 -4.31 38.45
CA LYS A 80 -9.74 -3.26 39.47
C LYS A 80 -9.30 -3.87 40.81
N GLN A 81 -8.27 -3.27 41.44
CA GLN A 81 -8.04 -3.36 42.87
C GLN A 81 -8.65 -2.15 43.55
#